data_AF-A0A8E2QC51-F1
#
_entry.id   AF-A0A8E2QC51-F1
#
_cell.length_a   1.000
_cell.length_b   1.000
_cell.length_c   1.000
_cell.angle_alpha   90.00
_cell.angle_beta   90.00
_cell.angle_gamma   90.00
#
_symmetry.space_group_name_H-M   'P 1'
#
loop_
_entity.id
_entity.type
_entity.pdbx_description
1 polymer ?
#
loop_
_entity_poly.entity_id
_entity_poly.type
_entity_poly.pdbx_seq_one_letter_code
_entity_poly.pdbx_strand_id
1 'polypeptide(L)'
;MANLRTLLLNQDTQGGELFESPRERLLFYRAEIHFESSLLAERTSAYLASQSFLMIAFASAMANSNPDWGNLFRLVVPAVLALLGLLTSLHAMPGIRSNFEVIERWHQKQAELLQLEGRVGILPNNESALFGEGTSPAGGKRYKRTLLFSLRTPIIFSLVWGLFGVLCLTLSLLD
;
A
#
# COMPACT_ATOMS: atom_id res chain seq x y z
N MET A 1 20.91 0.13 29.76
CA MET A 1 20.49 0.04 28.35
C MET A 1 19.03 0.46 28.27
N ALA A 2 18.74 1.67 27.78
CA ALA A 2 17.37 2.14 27.64
C ALA A 2 16.62 1.20 26.68
N ASN A 3 15.48 0.67 27.12
CA ASN A 3 14.68 -0.26 26.34
C ASN A 3 14.18 0.46 25.08
N LEU A 4 14.46 -0.09 23.90
CA LEU A 4 14.03 0.48 22.62
C LEU A 4 12.50 0.68 22.57
N ARG A 5 11.78 -0.20 23.29
CA ARG A 5 10.33 -0.11 23.52
C ARG A 5 9.93 1.13 24.32
N THR A 6 10.67 1.48 25.37
CA THR A 6 10.43 2.71 26.14
C THR A 6 10.82 3.97 25.39
N LEU A 7 11.83 3.93 24.50
CA LEU A 7 12.15 5.07 23.62
C LEU A 7 11.06 5.30 22.56
N LEU A 8 10.52 4.23 21.97
CA LEU A 8 9.40 4.32 21.02
C LEU A 8 8.10 4.76 21.70
N LEU A 9 7.82 4.28 22.92
CA LEU A 9 6.69 4.75 23.75
C LEU A 9 6.85 6.21 24.18
N ASN A 10 8.08 6.65 24.49
CA ASN A 10 8.32 8.04 24.91
C ASN A 10 8.21 9.02 23.73
N GLN A 11 8.51 8.57 22.51
CA GLN A 11 8.30 9.36 21.29
C GLN A 11 6.81 9.61 21.01
N ASP A 12 5.93 8.66 21.39
CA ASP A 12 4.48 8.82 21.31
C ASP A 12 3.92 9.76 22.39
N THR A 13 4.51 9.81 23.59
CA THR A 13 4.08 10.74 24.66
C THR A 13 4.56 12.18 24.46
N GLN A 14 5.62 12.43 23.70
CA GLN A 14 6.04 13.80 23.34
C GLN A 14 5.02 14.54 22.46
N GLY A 15 4.16 13.81 21.73
CA GLY A 15 3.02 14.42 21.05
C GLY A 15 2.03 15.08 22.01
N GLY A 16 1.98 14.66 23.28
CA GLY A 16 1.15 15.30 24.29
C GLY A 16 1.60 16.72 24.65
N GLU A 17 2.90 17.02 24.53
CA GLU A 17 3.46 18.33 24.88
C GLU A 17 3.53 19.30 23.69
N LEU A 18 3.41 18.81 22.44
CA LEU A 18 3.51 19.63 21.23
C LEU A 18 2.22 20.39 20.90
N PHE A 19 1.06 19.90 21.32
CA PHE A 19 -0.24 20.42 20.89
C PHE A 19 -0.99 21.06 22.06
N GLU A 20 -1.41 22.31 21.88
CA GLU A 20 -2.10 23.10 22.91
C GLU A 20 -3.55 22.66 23.09
N SER A 21 -4.14 21.96 22.10
CA SER A 21 -5.52 21.49 22.16
C SER A 21 -5.76 20.11 21.55
N PRO A 22 -6.74 19.34 22.08
CA PRO A 22 -7.27 18.12 21.46
C PRO A 22 -7.63 18.24 19.98
N ARG A 23 -8.17 19.40 19.59
CA ARG A 23 -8.56 19.70 18.21
C ARG A 23 -7.35 19.75 17.29
N GLU A 24 -6.26 20.36 17.74
CA GLU A 24 -5.01 20.46 17.00
C GLU A 24 -4.38 19.09 16.78
N ARG A 25 -4.40 18.23 17.81
CA ARG A 25 -3.98 16.82 17.72
C ARG A 25 -4.77 16.07 16.64
N LEU A 26 -6.10 16.22 16.63
CA LEU A 26 -6.97 15.55 15.67
C LEU A 26 -6.73 16.04 14.23
N LEU A 27 -6.54 17.34 14.04
CA LEU A 27 -6.20 17.92 12.73
C LEU A 27 -4.86 17.40 12.22
N PHE A 28 -3.86 17.32 13.11
CA PHE A 28 -2.56 16.74 12.80
C PHE A 28 -2.67 15.27 12.36
N TYR A 29 -3.36 14.41 13.12
CA TYR A 29 -3.52 13.01 12.70
C TYR A 29 -4.27 12.85 11.39
N ARG A 30 -5.29 13.68 11.14
CA ARG A 30 -6.01 13.64 9.86
C ARG A 30 -5.10 14.04 8.70
N ALA A 31 -4.27 15.08 8.87
CA ALA A 31 -3.29 15.49 7.86
C ALA A 31 -2.28 14.37 7.57
N GLU A 32 -1.77 13.73 8.62
CA GLU A 32 -0.81 12.63 8.51
C GLU A 32 -1.40 11.39 7.83
N ILE A 33 -2.65 11.02 8.17
CA ILE A 33 -3.38 9.94 7.50
C ILE A 33 -3.57 10.25 6.00
N HIS A 34 -3.92 11.49 5.66
CA HIS A 34 -4.06 11.91 4.26
C HIS A 34 -2.72 11.86 3.51
N PHE A 35 -1.64 12.32 4.14
CA PHE A 35 -0.30 12.28 3.57
C PHE A 35 0.15 10.85 3.30
N GLU A 36 0.11 9.98 4.30
CA GLU A 36 0.52 8.57 4.18
C GLU A 36 -0.36 7.79 3.18
N SER A 37 -1.68 8.07 3.17
CA SER A 37 -2.59 7.47 2.21
C SER A 37 -2.29 7.90 0.77
N SER A 38 -1.88 9.16 0.57
CA SER A 38 -1.52 9.69 -0.75
C SER A 38 -0.19 9.09 -1.23
N LEU A 39 0.80 9.00 -0.33
CA LEU A 39 2.08 8.36 -0.59
C LEU A 39 1.93 6.87 -0.95
N LEU A 40 1.05 6.15 -0.24
CA LEU A 40 0.72 4.77 -0.59
C LEU A 40 0.07 4.64 -1.97
N ALA A 41 -0.86 5.54 -2.30
CA ALA A 41 -1.52 5.55 -3.61
C ALA A 41 -0.51 5.83 -4.73
N GLU A 42 0.40 6.79 -4.55
CA GLU A 42 1.46 7.11 -5.49
C GLU A 42 2.39 5.90 -5.73
N ARG A 43 2.88 5.26 -4.65
CA ARG A 43 3.72 4.06 -4.75
C ARG A 43 2.99 2.90 -5.44
N THR A 44 1.72 2.70 -5.12
CA THR A 44 0.89 1.67 -5.77
C THR A 44 0.72 1.96 -7.26
N SER A 45 0.49 3.21 -7.63
CA SER A 45 0.34 3.65 -9.02
C SER A 45 1.63 3.46 -9.81
N ALA A 46 2.77 3.89 -9.27
CA ALA A 46 4.08 3.69 -9.89
C ALA A 46 4.41 2.20 -10.09
N TYR A 47 4.09 1.36 -9.09
CA TYR A 47 4.21 -0.09 -9.22
C TYR A 47 3.32 -0.64 -10.33
N LEU A 48 2.03 -0.29 -10.37
CA LEU A 48 1.10 -0.71 -11.42
C LEU A 48 1.54 -0.28 -12.83
N ALA A 49 2.06 0.93 -12.97
CA ALA A 49 2.61 1.43 -14.23
C ALA A 49 3.81 0.59 -14.68
N SER A 50 4.76 0.31 -13.77
CA SER A 50 5.90 -0.56 -14.04
C SER A 50 5.48 -1.97 -14.46
N GLN A 51 4.53 -2.58 -13.74
CA GLN A 51 4.01 -3.91 -14.08
C GLN A 51 3.33 -3.91 -15.46
N SER A 52 2.57 -2.87 -15.79
CA SER A 52 1.92 -2.73 -17.09
C SER A 52 2.95 -2.64 -18.22
N PHE A 53 4.03 -1.88 -18.02
CA PHE A 53 5.14 -1.80 -18.98
C PHE A 53 5.80 -3.16 -19.20
N LEU A 54 6.09 -3.90 -18.12
CA LEU A 54 6.65 -5.25 -18.23
C LEU A 54 5.71 -6.20 -18.98
N MET A 55 4.40 -6.15 -18.72
CA MET A 55 3.40 -6.99 -19.40
C MET A 55 3.36 -6.72 -20.90
N ILE A 56 3.41 -5.45 -21.30
CA ILE A 56 3.47 -5.05 -22.70
C ILE A 56 4.77 -5.54 -23.35
N ALA A 57 5.91 -5.36 -22.69
CA ALA A 57 7.20 -5.84 -23.17
C ALA A 57 7.21 -7.37 -23.32
N PHE A 58 6.63 -8.10 -22.37
CA PHE A 58 6.51 -9.56 -22.41
C PHE A 58 5.68 -10.02 -23.62
N ALA A 59 4.48 -9.45 -23.80
CA ALA A 59 3.62 -9.78 -24.93
C ALA A 59 4.30 -9.45 -26.28
N SER A 60 5.00 -8.32 -26.34
CA SER A 60 5.74 -7.88 -27.53
C SER A 60 6.90 -8.82 -27.86
N ALA A 61 7.63 -9.29 -26.85
CA ALA A 61 8.71 -10.25 -27.02
C ALA A 61 8.20 -11.64 -27.45
N MET A 62 7.06 -12.08 -26.91
CA MET A 62 6.39 -13.32 -27.31
C MET A 62 5.84 -13.27 -28.75
N ALA A 63 5.44 -12.09 -29.22
CA ALA A 63 4.95 -11.88 -30.58
C ALA A 63 6.08 -11.81 -31.65
N ASN A 64 7.34 -11.92 -31.24
CA ASN A 64 8.46 -11.85 -32.17
C ASN A 64 8.46 -13.02 -33.17
N SER A 65 8.37 -12.71 -34.45
CA SER A 65 8.27 -13.67 -35.56
C SER A 65 9.55 -13.75 -36.40
N ASN A 66 10.67 -13.22 -35.91
CA ASN A 66 11.93 -13.24 -36.64
C ASN A 66 12.37 -14.70 -36.95
N PRO A 67 12.65 -15.05 -38.21
CA PRO A 67 12.95 -16.42 -38.62
C PRO A 67 14.33 -16.92 -38.13
N ASP A 68 15.29 -16.04 -37.87
CA ASP A 68 16.67 -16.43 -37.54
C ASP A 68 16.87 -16.62 -36.02
N TRP A 69 16.34 -15.70 -35.22
CA TRP A 69 16.57 -15.67 -33.77
C TRP A 69 15.28 -15.58 -32.94
N GLY A 70 14.11 -15.63 -33.58
CA GLY A 70 12.82 -15.48 -32.91
C GLY A 70 12.53 -16.54 -31.86
N ASN A 71 12.94 -17.80 -32.08
CA ASN A 71 12.73 -18.88 -31.11
C ASN A 71 13.51 -18.63 -29.82
N LEU A 72 14.81 -18.37 -29.94
CA LEU A 72 15.67 -18.10 -28.79
C LEU A 72 15.22 -16.84 -28.03
N PHE A 73 14.81 -15.80 -28.76
CA PHE A 73 14.34 -14.55 -28.16
C PHE A 73 13.02 -14.72 -27.42
N ARG A 74 12.05 -15.45 -27.99
CA ARG A 74 10.77 -15.78 -27.35
C ARG A 74 10.92 -16.64 -26.10
N LEU A 75 12.06 -17.32 -25.95
CA LEU A 75 12.39 -18.04 -24.74
C LEU A 75 13.06 -17.13 -23.70
N VAL A 76 14.23 -16.57 -24.04
CA VAL A 76 15.11 -15.92 -23.07
C VAL A 76 14.51 -14.62 -22.57
N VAL A 77 14.03 -13.75 -23.46
CA VAL A 77 13.57 -12.41 -23.07
C VAL A 77 12.29 -12.48 -22.25
N PRO A 78 11.22 -13.19 -22.69
CA PRO A 78 10.03 -13.40 -21.88
C PRO A 78 10.31 -14.06 -20.52
N ALA A 79 11.20 -15.06 -20.44
CA ALA A 79 11.56 -15.69 -19.17
C ALA A 79 12.25 -14.72 -18.20
N VAL A 80 13.18 -13.90 -18.69
CA VAL A 80 13.84 -12.86 -17.88
C VAL A 80 12.83 -11.80 -17.42
N LEU A 81 11.93 -11.36 -18.30
CA LEU A 81 10.88 -10.41 -17.96
C LEU A 81 9.90 -10.99 -16.92
N ALA A 82 9.56 -12.27 -17.03
CA ALA A 82 8.70 -12.94 -16.06
C ALA A 82 9.36 -13.05 -14.69
N LEU A 83 10.64 -13.40 -14.64
CA LEU A 83 11.41 -13.41 -13.39
C LEU A 83 11.51 -12.01 -12.78
N LEU A 84 11.78 -10.99 -13.60
CA LEU A 84 11.84 -9.60 -13.15
C LEU A 84 10.49 -9.13 -12.58
N GLY A 85 9.39 -9.44 -13.27
CA GLY A 85 8.03 -9.15 -12.82
C GLY A 85 7.70 -9.82 -11.49
N LEU A 86 8.10 -11.08 -11.31
CA LEU A 86 7.95 -11.81 -10.05
C LEU A 86 8.77 -11.16 -8.93
N LEU A 87 10.07 -10.93 -9.14
CA LEU A 87 10.97 -10.35 -8.12
C LEU A 87 10.52 -8.95 -7.69
N THR A 88 10.16 -8.09 -8.65
CA THR A 88 9.66 -6.74 -8.36
C THR A 88 8.34 -6.76 -7.60
N SER A 89 7.47 -7.74 -7.87
CA SER A 89 6.21 -7.92 -7.14
C SER A 89 6.44 -8.39 -5.70
N LEU A 90 7.36 -9.33 -5.49
CA LEU A 90 7.74 -9.78 -4.14
C LEU A 90 8.40 -8.65 -3.33
N HIS A 91 9.22 -7.81 -3.98
CA HIS A 91 9.88 -6.68 -3.33
C HIS A 91 8.91 -5.53 -3.00
N ALA A 92 7.89 -5.31 -3.82
CA ALA A 92 6.88 -4.27 -3.57
C ALA A 92 5.99 -4.58 -2.35
N MET A 93 5.79 -5.87 -2.06
CA MET A 93 4.92 -6.35 -0.98
C MET A 93 5.28 -5.80 0.43
N PRO A 94 6.53 -5.91 0.94
CA PRO A 94 6.89 -5.35 2.24
C PRO A 94 6.76 -3.83 2.29
N GLY A 95 7.07 -3.13 1.19
CA GLY A 95 6.97 -1.66 1.13
C GLY A 95 5.53 -1.16 1.26
N ILE A 96 4.59 -1.80 0.56
CA ILE A 96 3.16 -1.49 0.64
C ILE A 96 2.62 -1.86 2.03
N ARG A 97 3.04 -2.99 2.59
CA ARG A 97 2.61 -3.45 3.91
C ARG A 97 3.06 -2.51 5.04
N SER A 98 4.30 -2.05 5.01
CA SER A 98 4.84 -1.13 6.02
C SER A 98 4.05 0.19 6.07
N ASN A 99 3.77 0.79 4.91
CA ASN A 99 2.96 2.01 4.84
C ASN A 99 1.53 1.79 5.33
N PHE A 100 0.94 0.63 5.02
CA PHE A 100 -0.38 0.26 5.54
C PHE A 100 -0.39 0.18 7.08
N GLU A 101 0.65 -0.41 7.69
CA GLU A 101 0.78 -0.50 9.14
C GLU A 101 0.95 0.88 9.80
N VAL A 102 1.65 1.82 9.16
CA VAL A 102 1.76 3.22 9.62
C VAL A 102 0.39 3.90 9.62
N ILE A 103 -0.36 3.79 8.53
CA ILE A 103 -1.72 4.33 8.39
C ILE A 103 -2.65 3.76 9.46
N GLU A 104 -2.59 2.45 9.69
CA GLU A 104 -3.44 1.79 10.69
C GLU A 104 -3.12 2.28 12.11
N ARG A 105 -1.83 2.50 12.43
CA ARG A 105 -1.42 3.11 13.71
C ARG A 105 -1.95 4.52 13.89
N TRP A 106 -1.91 5.36 12.86
CA TRP A 106 -2.49 6.72 12.96
C TRP A 106 -4.00 6.69 13.15
N HIS A 107 -4.70 5.77 12.49
CA HIS A 107 -6.13 5.57 12.72
C HIS A 107 -6.45 5.07 14.13
N GLN A 108 -5.62 4.20 14.70
CA GLN A 108 -5.78 3.75 16.08
C GLN A 108 -5.61 4.92 17.06
N LYS A 109 -4.56 5.75 16.89
CA LYS A 109 -4.36 6.97 17.70
C LYS A 109 -5.53 7.94 17.61
N GLN A 110 -6.07 8.14 16.41
CA GLN A 110 -7.27 8.97 16.21
C GLN A 110 -8.50 8.39 16.93
N ALA A 111 -8.72 7.08 16.84
CA ALA A 111 -9.86 6.41 17.49
C ALA A 111 -9.74 6.42 19.02
N GLU A 112 -8.53 6.22 19.56
CA GLU A 112 -8.24 6.27 20.99
C GLU A 112 -8.52 7.66 21.57
N LEU A 113 -8.08 8.72 20.90
CA LEU A 113 -8.38 10.09 21.35
C LEU A 113 -9.86 10.41 21.28
N LEU A 114 -10.55 9.98 20.22
CA LEU A 114 -12.01 10.15 20.12
C LEU A 114 -12.78 9.37 21.19
N GLN A 115 -12.22 8.28 21.74
CA GLN A 115 -12.82 7.53 22.85
C GLN A 115 -12.50 8.15 24.21
N LEU A 116 -11.25 8.57 24.43
CA LEU A 116 -10.80 9.20 25.68
C LEU A 116 -11.41 10.60 25.87
N GLU A 117 -11.47 11.38 24.80
CA GLU A 117 -12.04 12.73 24.77
C GLU A 117 -13.51 12.71 24.31
N GLY A 118 -14.08 11.55 23.99
CA GLY A 118 -15.46 11.35 23.52
C GLY A 118 -16.57 11.70 24.51
N ARG A 119 -16.23 12.15 25.73
CA ARG A 119 -17.18 12.89 26.60
C ARG A 119 -17.24 14.39 26.28
N VAL A 120 -16.33 14.91 25.47
CA VAL A 120 -16.31 16.28 24.92
C VAL A 120 -17.03 16.29 23.55
N GLY A 121 -18.10 15.51 23.43
CA GLY A 121 -19.00 15.50 22.26
C GLY A 121 -20.00 16.66 22.24
N ILE A 122 -19.91 17.61 23.18
CA ILE A 122 -20.69 18.85 23.17
C ILE A 122 -19.69 19.99 23.29
N LEU A 123 -19.33 20.59 22.16
CA LEU A 123 -18.77 21.94 22.19
C LEU A 123 -19.85 22.91 22.67
N PRO A 124 -19.48 23.97 23.41
CA PRO A 124 -20.42 24.93 24.01
C PRO A 124 -21.28 25.70 23.00
N ASN A 125 -21.01 25.56 21.70
CA ASN A 125 -21.76 26.23 20.63
C ASN A 125 -22.81 25.34 19.94
N ASN A 126 -23.07 24.12 20.43
CA ASN A 126 -24.02 23.17 19.83
C ASN A 126 -23.74 22.83 18.34
N GLU A 127 -22.58 23.24 17.82
CA GLU A 127 -22.06 22.82 16.54
C GLU A 127 -21.50 21.42 16.73
N SER A 128 -22.22 20.43 16.19
CA SER A 128 -21.69 19.08 16.01
C SER A 128 -20.37 19.24 15.26
N ALA A 129 -19.23 19.06 15.92
CA ALA A 129 -17.93 19.28 15.32
C ALA A 129 -17.67 18.30 14.19
N LEU A 130 -18.12 18.65 12.98
CA LEU A 130 -17.76 17.97 11.74
C LEU A 130 -17.74 16.44 11.91
N PHE A 131 -18.74 15.91 12.64
CA PHE A 131 -19.07 14.51 12.63
C PHE A 131 -19.59 14.29 11.23
N GLY A 132 -18.79 13.63 10.39
CA GLY A 132 -19.16 13.39 9.00
C GLY A 132 -20.60 12.90 8.96
N GLU A 133 -21.44 13.62 8.21
CA GLU A 133 -22.76 13.15 7.83
C GLU A 133 -22.56 11.82 7.10
N GLY A 134 -22.70 10.73 7.85
CA GLY A 134 -22.32 9.42 7.40
C GLY A 134 -22.10 8.54 8.60
N THR A 135 -22.96 7.54 8.73
CA THR A 135 -22.91 6.41 9.68
C THR A 135 -21.66 5.52 9.49
N SER A 136 -20.49 6.09 9.19
CA SER A 136 -19.23 5.37 9.15
C SER A 136 -18.54 5.53 10.51
N PRO A 137 -18.37 4.44 11.27
CA PRO A 137 -17.68 4.50 12.55
C PRO A 137 -16.27 5.07 12.38
N ALA A 138 -15.78 5.75 13.40
CA ALA A 138 -14.36 6.10 13.55
C ALA A 138 -13.53 4.81 13.35
N GLY A 139 -12.89 4.67 12.20
CA GLY A 139 -12.30 3.39 11.75
C GLY A 139 -12.83 2.83 10.43
N GLY A 140 -13.71 3.57 9.73
CA GLY A 140 -13.97 3.52 8.29
C GLY A 140 -13.75 2.18 7.59
N LYS A 141 -14.71 1.25 7.70
CA LYS A 141 -14.68 -0.03 6.95
C LYS A 141 -14.45 0.15 5.44
N ARG A 142 -14.97 1.26 4.88
CA ARG A 142 -14.78 1.63 3.47
C ARG A 142 -13.32 1.96 3.15
N TYR A 143 -12.63 2.67 4.04
CA TYR A 143 -11.22 3.01 3.90
C TYR A 143 -10.37 1.75 3.88
N LYS A 144 -10.52 0.87 4.91
CA LYS A 144 -9.84 -0.43 4.96
C LYS A 144 -10.02 -1.24 3.67
N ARG A 145 -11.21 -1.20 3.07
CA ARG A 145 -11.51 -1.92 1.82
C ARG A 145 -10.72 -1.36 0.62
N THR A 146 -10.52 -0.05 0.54
CA THR A 146 -9.71 0.57 -0.51
C THR A 146 -8.22 0.22 -0.36
N LEU A 147 -7.67 0.21 0.86
CA LEU A 147 -6.26 -0.19 1.05
C LEU A 147 -6.01 -1.68 0.82
N LEU A 148 -7.01 -2.53 1.07
CA LEU A 148 -6.90 -3.96 0.79
C LEU A 148 -6.64 -4.25 -0.70
N PHE A 149 -7.02 -3.36 -1.62
CA PHE A 149 -6.64 -3.47 -3.02
C PHE A 149 -5.12 -3.37 -3.18
N SER A 150 -4.50 -2.30 -2.68
CA SER A 150 -3.05 -2.10 -2.73
C SER A 150 -2.27 -3.27 -2.13
N LEU A 151 -2.76 -3.88 -1.04
CA LEU A 151 -2.14 -5.05 -0.41
C LEU A 151 -2.22 -6.34 -1.25
N ARG A 152 -3.28 -6.50 -2.04
CA ARG A 152 -3.49 -7.71 -2.87
C ARG A 152 -2.77 -7.64 -4.21
N THR A 153 -2.57 -6.44 -4.75
CA THR A 153 -1.99 -6.22 -6.07
C THR A 153 -0.63 -6.93 -6.26
N PRO A 154 0.35 -6.84 -5.34
CA PRO A 154 1.64 -7.53 -5.51
C PRO A 154 1.53 -9.06 -5.53
N ILE A 155 0.57 -9.62 -4.80
CA ILE A 155 0.32 -11.07 -4.77
C ILE A 155 -0.25 -11.51 -6.13
N ILE A 156 -1.21 -10.77 -6.66
CA ILE A 156 -1.83 -11.06 -7.96
C ILE A 156 -0.77 -11.05 -9.06
N PHE A 157 0.06 -10.01 -9.13
CA PHE A 157 1.12 -9.94 -10.13
C PHE A 157 2.21 -10.99 -9.93
N SER A 158 2.57 -11.34 -8.69
CA SER A 158 3.50 -12.45 -8.43
C SER A 158 2.97 -13.77 -9.00
N LEU A 159 1.67 -14.05 -8.84
CA LEU A 159 1.04 -15.25 -9.40
C LEU A 159 1.00 -15.22 -10.93
N VAL A 160 0.64 -14.08 -11.53
CA VAL A 160 0.61 -13.90 -12.99
C VAL A 160 2.01 -14.11 -13.59
N TRP A 161 3.04 -13.50 -13.01
CA TRP A 161 4.40 -13.66 -13.49
C TRP A 161 4.96 -15.06 -13.27
N GLY A 162 4.59 -15.71 -12.16
CA GLY A 162 4.88 -17.12 -11.95
C GLY A 162 4.27 -18.00 -13.05
N LEU A 163 3.00 -17.77 -13.39
CA LEU A 163 2.31 -18.50 -14.46
C LEU A 163 2.97 -18.25 -15.83
N PHE A 164 3.37 -17.02 -16.13
CA PHE A 164 4.08 -16.69 -17.37
C PHE A 164 5.46 -17.32 -17.46
N GLY A 165 6.20 -17.36 -16.35
CA GLY A 165 7.48 -18.06 -16.29
C GLY A 165 7.31 -19.56 -16.56
N VAL A 166 6.31 -20.20 -15.95
CA VAL A 166 5.96 -21.61 -16.22
C VAL A 166 5.54 -21.79 -17.69
N LEU A 167 4.72 -20.90 -18.23
CA LEU A 167 4.29 -20.96 -19.63
C LEU A 167 5.50 -20.95 -20.59
N CYS A 168 6.45 -20.04 -20.39
CA CYS A 168 7.68 -19.98 -21.19
C CYS A 168 8.46 -21.30 -21.13
N LEU A 169 8.60 -21.90 -19.94
CA LEU A 169 9.27 -23.19 -19.78
C LEU A 169 8.51 -24.33 -20.47
N THR A 170 7.18 -24.36 -20.34
CA THR A 170 6.37 -25.41 -20.99
C THR A 170 6.43 -25.34 -22.50
N LEU A 171 6.35 -24.14 -23.08
CA LEU A 171 6.47 -23.96 -24.53
C LEU A 171 7.86 -24.41 -25.02
N SER A 172 8.92 -24.07 -24.28
CA SER A 172 10.28 -24.51 -24.60
C SER A 172 10.51 -26.02 -24.52
N LEU A 173 9.70 -26.74 -23.73
CA LEU A 173 9.81 -28.18 -23.57
C LEU A 173 8.93 -28.96 -24.56
N LEU A 174 7.93 -28.29 -25.14
CA LEU A 174 6.99 -28.85 -26.11
C LEU A 174 7.40 -28.58 -27.57
N ASP A 175 8.16 -27.51 -27.83
CA ASP A 175 8.84 -27.22 -29.10
C ASP A 175 10.13 -28.05 -29.26
#